data_AF-A0A8E0ND27-F1
#
_entry.id   AF-A0A8E0ND27-F1
#
_cell.length_a   1.000
_cell.length_b   1.000
_cell.length_c   1.000
_cell.angle_alpha   90.00
_cell.angle_beta   90.00
_cell.angle_gamma   90.00
#
_symmetry.space_group_name_H-M   'P 1'
#
loop_
_entity.id
_entity.type
_entity.pdbx_description
1 polymer ?
#
loop_
_entity_poly.entity_id
_entity_poly.type
_entity_poly.pdbx_seq_one_letter_code
_entity_poly.pdbx_strand_id
1 'polypeptide(L)'
;MTVLIGPSGQFEGQSMRLKLIAAVSSAALIAGAATAQEADMQAGAQAEAQAPAATGEPTDAELAAFAGAMGQLQTIAQQVQGGQPTPEQQAEMAAVVEGSGLEIDRFNAISQAVSTDPVLQARVAVAATPPSPEGSVAASVTDAEAGQFAAAMTAVQPIAQSLNGAAPTAEQQAEMAAAIEGSGLTLDRFNEISGAIGQDQHLQARVGLAAAQSSQ
;
A
#
# COMPACT_ATOMS: atom_id res chain seq x y z
N MET A 1 30.83 -31.18 52.81
CA MET A 1 29.95 -31.67 53.89
C MET A 1 28.64 -30.90 53.79
N THR A 2 27.64 -31.52 53.14
CA THR A 2 26.26 -31.75 53.65
C THR A 2 25.76 -30.77 54.74
N VAL A 3 24.55 -30.21 54.76
CA VAL A 3 23.36 -30.18 53.88
C VAL A 3 22.22 -29.51 54.70
N LEU A 4 21.10 -29.15 54.04
CA LEU A 4 19.74 -28.89 54.57
C LEU A 4 19.58 -27.57 55.36
N ILE A 5 18.58 -26.73 55.11
CA ILE A 5 17.14 -26.99 55.18
C ILE A 5 16.39 -26.05 54.18
N GLY A 6 15.54 -26.60 53.29
CA GLY A 6 14.44 -25.85 52.61
C GLY A 6 13.13 -26.00 53.40
N PRO A 7 11.92 -26.02 52.80
CA PRO A 7 11.36 -25.37 51.61
C PRO A 7 9.99 -24.68 51.94
N SER A 8 9.43 -23.83 51.06
CA SER A 8 7.97 -23.49 50.96
C SER A 8 7.78 -22.38 49.91
N GLY A 9 6.99 -22.48 48.83
CA GLY A 9 6.17 -23.54 48.22
C GLY A 9 6.22 -23.33 46.68
N GLN A 10 6.14 -24.36 45.82
CA GLN A 10 4.98 -25.22 45.53
C GLN A 10 3.76 -24.36 45.14
N PHE A 11 3.14 -24.46 43.96
CA PHE A 11 2.67 -25.67 43.29
C PHE A 11 2.39 -25.42 41.79
N GLU A 12 2.78 -26.39 40.97
CA GLU A 12 2.04 -26.76 39.76
C GLU A 12 0.57 -27.03 40.09
N GLY A 13 -0.36 -26.66 39.21
CA GLY A 13 -1.76 -27.01 39.43
C GLY A 13 -2.70 -26.55 38.34
N GLN A 14 -2.97 -27.46 37.41
CA GLN A 14 -4.31 -27.79 36.95
C GLN A 14 -5.12 -26.66 36.28
N SER A 15 -5.34 -26.87 34.98
CA SER A 15 -6.67 -27.17 34.44
C SER A 15 -7.88 -26.78 35.31
N MET A 16 -8.84 -26.17 34.61
CA MET A 16 -10.26 -26.48 34.69
C MET A 16 -11.16 -25.49 35.47
N ARG A 17 -11.82 -24.64 34.66
CA ARG A 17 -13.26 -24.29 34.71
C ARG A 17 -13.75 -23.46 35.91
N LEU A 18 -14.37 -22.33 35.57
CA LEU A 18 -15.70 -22.06 36.11
C LEU A 18 -16.63 -21.45 35.05
N LYS A 19 -17.76 -22.13 34.88
CA LYS A 19 -18.89 -21.86 34.00
C LYS A 19 -19.86 -20.91 34.71
N LEU A 20 -20.53 -20.03 33.95
CA LEU A 20 -21.81 -19.39 34.30
C LEU A 20 -22.55 -19.17 32.96
N ILE A 21 -23.32 -20.16 32.50
CA ILE A 21 -24.78 -20.37 32.68
C ILE A 21 -25.64 -19.27 32.04
N ALA A 22 -26.15 -19.58 30.85
CA ALA A 22 -27.50 -19.27 30.38
C ALA A 22 -27.83 -20.34 29.31
N ALA A 23 -28.37 -21.51 29.63
CA ALA A 23 -29.76 -21.79 30.00
C ALA A 23 -30.79 -21.26 29.00
N VAL A 24 -30.97 -21.98 27.89
CA VAL A 24 -32.31 -22.24 27.32
C VAL A 24 -32.37 -23.70 26.93
N SER A 25 -33.09 -24.47 27.74
CA SER A 25 -33.60 -25.79 27.37
C SER A 25 -34.83 -25.61 26.50
N SER A 26 -34.92 -26.36 25.40
CA SER A 26 -36.17 -26.99 24.97
C SER A 26 -35.84 -28.22 24.13
N ALA A 27 -36.52 -29.30 24.49
CA ALA A 27 -36.31 -30.68 24.09
C ALA A 27 -36.87 -31.02 22.71
N ALA A 28 -36.31 -32.04 22.07
CA ALA A 28 -37.06 -33.16 21.49
C ALA A 28 -36.10 -34.31 21.12
N LEU A 29 -36.24 -35.44 21.81
CA LEU A 29 -35.63 -36.72 21.46
C LEU A 29 -36.63 -37.50 20.58
N ILE A 30 -36.21 -37.90 19.38
CA ILE A 30 -36.75 -39.09 18.71
C ILE A 30 -35.57 -39.91 18.21
N ALA A 31 -35.51 -41.15 18.68
CA ALA A 31 -34.52 -42.14 18.32
C ALA A 31 -34.82 -42.75 16.94
N GLY A 32 -33.81 -42.85 16.10
CA GLY A 32 -33.80 -43.62 14.85
C GLY A 32 -32.37 -43.85 14.41
N ALA A 33 -31.87 -45.07 14.58
CA ALA A 33 -30.53 -45.49 14.17
C ALA A 33 -30.50 -45.76 12.66
N ALA A 34 -29.60 -45.10 11.92
CA ALA A 34 -28.81 -45.67 10.81
C ALA A 34 -28.07 -44.57 10.01
N THR A 35 -26.74 -44.66 10.04
CA THR A 35 -25.78 -44.31 8.97
C THR A 35 -25.72 -42.88 8.40
N ALA A 36 -24.55 -42.26 8.62
CA ALA A 36 -23.86 -41.34 7.71
C ALA A 36 -24.55 -40.02 7.34
N GLN A 37 -24.42 -39.00 8.20
CA GLN A 37 -24.42 -37.60 7.76
C GLN A 37 -23.76 -36.71 8.83
N GLU A 38 -22.44 -36.78 8.95
CA GLU A 38 -21.64 -35.79 9.69
C GLU A 38 -20.75 -35.05 8.69
N ALA A 39 -21.37 -34.24 7.83
CA ALA A 39 -20.67 -33.30 6.96
C ALA A 39 -21.61 -32.19 6.45
N ASP A 40 -22.59 -31.73 7.25
CA ASP A 40 -23.47 -30.62 6.82
C ASP A 40 -24.07 -29.87 8.02
N MET A 41 -23.27 -29.56 9.04
CA MET A 41 -23.72 -28.71 10.17
C MET A 41 -22.64 -27.73 10.66
N GLN A 42 -21.64 -27.44 9.82
CA GLN A 42 -20.64 -26.38 10.07
C GLN A 42 -20.51 -25.37 8.93
N ALA A 43 -21.38 -25.44 7.92
CA ALA A 43 -21.44 -24.47 6.82
C ALA A 43 -22.57 -23.44 7.06
N GLY A 44 -22.50 -22.70 8.18
CA GLY A 44 -23.60 -21.81 8.56
C GLY A 44 -23.25 -20.63 9.47
N ALA A 45 -21.97 -20.39 9.75
CA ALA A 45 -21.53 -19.18 10.44
C ALA A 45 -20.18 -18.76 9.85
N GLN A 46 -20.12 -17.52 9.34
CA GLN A 46 -19.02 -16.92 8.57
C GLN A 46 -19.02 -17.22 7.06
N ALA A 47 -20.20 -17.22 6.45
CA ALA A 47 -20.35 -16.51 5.18
C ALA A 47 -20.87 -15.11 5.53
N GLU A 48 -19.97 -14.24 6.02
CA GLU A 48 -20.18 -12.81 5.75
C GLU A 48 -20.28 -12.74 4.24
N ALA A 49 -21.42 -12.25 3.75
CA ALA A 49 -21.66 -12.07 2.33
C ALA A 49 -20.53 -11.20 1.78
N GLN A 50 -19.52 -11.84 1.20
CA GLN A 50 -18.63 -11.22 0.25
C GLN A 50 -19.55 -10.82 -0.90
N ALA A 51 -20.02 -9.58 -0.86
CA ALA A 51 -20.53 -8.89 -2.03
C ALA A 51 -19.50 -9.12 -3.15
N PRO A 52 -19.94 -9.36 -4.40
CA PRO A 52 -19.03 -9.70 -5.48
C PRO A 52 -17.89 -8.68 -5.50
N ALA A 53 -16.66 -9.18 -5.36
CA ALA A 53 -15.47 -8.36 -5.48
C ALA A 53 -15.65 -7.46 -6.70
N ALA A 54 -15.63 -6.14 -6.49
CA ALA A 54 -15.82 -5.17 -7.56
C ALA A 54 -14.88 -5.56 -8.71
N THR A 55 -15.47 -6.12 -9.77
CA THR A 55 -14.74 -6.95 -10.71
C THR A 55 -14.04 -6.02 -11.69
N GLY A 56 -12.72 -5.89 -11.56
CA GLY A 56 -11.90 -5.08 -12.46
C GLY A 56 -10.78 -4.33 -11.74
N GLU A 57 -9.69 -4.11 -12.45
CA GLU A 57 -8.55 -3.33 -12.00
C GLU A 57 -8.98 -1.90 -11.64
N PRO A 58 -8.35 -1.25 -10.65
CA PRO A 58 -8.65 0.14 -10.32
C PRO A 58 -8.38 1.09 -11.50
N THR A 59 -9.37 1.90 -11.84
CA THR A 59 -9.23 2.97 -12.83
C THR A 59 -8.51 4.18 -12.22
N ASP A 60 -7.90 5.04 -13.04
CA ASP A 60 -7.18 6.22 -12.54
C ASP A 60 -8.09 7.20 -11.78
N ALA A 61 -9.37 7.31 -12.20
CA ALA A 61 -10.36 8.12 -11.50
C ALA A 61 -10.64 7.56 -10.09
N GLU A 62 -10.73 6.24 -9.95
CA GLU A 62 -10.91 5.60 -8.65
C GLU A 62 -9.65 5.71 -7.78
N LEU A 63 -8.46 5.60 -8.37
CA LEU A 63 -7.19 5.81 -7.65
C LEU A 63 -7.04 7.26 -7.17
N ALA A 64 -7.50 8.24 -7.96
CA ALA A 64 -7.52 9.64 -7.54
C ALA A 64 -8.53 9.90 -6.41
N ALA A 65 -9.74 9.34 -6.51
CA ALA A 65 -10.74 9.41 -5.44
C ALA A 65 -10.22 8.76 -4.14
N PHE A 66 -9.59 7.59 -4.25
CA PHE A 66 -8.97 6.88 -3.14
C PHE A 66 -7.82 7.71 -2.51
N ALA A 67 -6.92 8.25 -3.33
CA ALA A 67 -5.81 9.09 -2.87
C ALA A 67 -6.29 10.34 -2.14
N GLY A 68 -7.29 11.03 -2.69
CA GLY A 68 -7.91 12.21 -2.09
C GLY A 68 -8.52 11.90 -0.73
N ALA A 69 -9.31 10.82 -0.64
CA ALA A 69 -9.91 10.38 0.61
C ALA A 69 -8.84 10.00 1.66
N MET A 70 -7.79 9.29 1.27
CA MET A 70 -6.67 8.95 2.16
C MET A 70 -5.94 10.18 2.69
N GLY A 71 -5.69 11.19 1.84
CA GLY A 71 -5.07 12.44 2.26
C GLY A 71 -5.93 13.24 3.27
N GLN A 72 -7.25 13.24 3.08
CA GLN A 72 -8.19 13.85 4.01
C GLN A 72 -8.26 13.09 5.34
N LEU A 73 -8.34 11.75 5.30
CA LEU A 73 -8.30 10.90 6.50
C LEU A 73 -7.00 11.09 7.29
N GLN A 74 -5.86 11.20 6.61
CA GLN A 74 -4.57 11.50 7.24
C GLN A 74 -4.56 12.89 7.88
N THR A 75 -5.22 13.88 7.28
CA THR A 75 -5.35 15.22 7.86
C THR A 75 -6.17 15.17 9.15
N ILE A 76 -7.31 14.47 9.15
CA ILE A 76 -8.13 14.27 10.35
C ILE A 76 -7.34 13.52 11.42
N ALA A 77 -6.65 12.43 11.05
CA ALA A 77 -5.84 11.64 11.99
C ALA A 77 -4.71 12.46 12.63
N GLN A 78 -4.09 13.39 11.90
CA GLN A 78 -3.08 14.30 12.46
C GLN A 78 -3.69 15.27 13.48
N GLN A 79 -4.93 15.72 13.28
CA GLN A 79 -5.65 16.59 14.21
C GLN A 79 -6.04 15.85 15.50
N VAL A 80 -6.22 14.53 15.44
CA VAL A 80 -6.54 13.67 16.60
C VAL A 80 -5.34 13.53 17.57
N GLN A 81 -4.11 13.87 17.15
CA GLN A 81 -2.88 13.85 17.97
C GLN A 81 -2.68 12.54 18.79
N GLY A 82 -3.15 11.40 18.28
CA GLY A 82 -3.03 10.09 18.93
C GLY A 82 -4.10 9.78 20.00
N GLY A 83 -5.12 10.63 20.15
CA GLY A 83 -6.29 10.37 20.99
C GLY A 83 -7.39 9.53 20.31
N GLN A 84 -8.50 9.34 21.00
CA GLN A 84 -9.73 8.83 20.39
C GLN A 84 -10.34 9.93 19.51
N PRO A 85 -10.72 9.67 18.25
CA PRO A 85 -11.41 10.66 17.42
C PRO A 85 -12.73 11.09 18.09
N THR A 86 -12.99 12.39 18.13
CA THR A 86 -14.24 12.96 18.65
C THR A 86 -15.43 12.55 17.77
N PRO A 87 -16.68 12.65 18.26
CA PRO A 87 -17.86 12.36 17.43
C PRO A 87 -17.93 13.22 16.16
N GLU A 88 -17.49 14.47 16.23
CA GLU A 88 -17.39 15.37 15.08
C GLU A 88 -16.37 14.84 14.06
N GLN A 89 -15.19 14.43 14.53
CA GLN A 89 -14.15 13.84 13.67
C GLN A 89 -14.58 12.49 13.09
N GLN A 90 -15.35 11.68 13.82
CA GLN A 90 -15.94 10.45 13.29
C GLN A 90 -16.94 10.74 12.16
N ALA A 91 -17.76 11.79 12.31
CA ALA A 91 -18.64 12.25 11.25
C ALA A 91 -17.87 12.80 10.05
N GLU A 92 -16.77 13.52 10.26
CA GLU A 92 -15.88 13.98 9.19
C GLU A 92 -15.23 12.81 8.45
N MET A 93 -14.72 11.80 9.16
CA MET A 93 -14.17 10.60 8.52
C MET A 93 -15.21 9.86 7.66
N ALA A 94 -16.44 9.72 8.15
CA ALA A 94 -17.54 9.14 7.38
C ALA A 94 -17.84 9.97 6.13
N ALA A 95 -17.93 11.30 6.28
CA ALA A 95 -18.17 12.22 5.18
C ALA A 95 -17.06 12.23 4.12
N VAL A 96 -15.80 12.00 4.51
CA VAL A 96 -14.67 11.84 3.56
C VAL A 96 -14.85 10.59 2.71
N VAL A 97 -15.22 9.46 3.32
CA VAL A 97 -15.46 8.21 2.60
C VAL A 97 -16.66 8.36 1.66
N GLU A 98 -17.77 8.92 2.14
CA GLU A 98 -18.95 9.22 1.32
C GLU A 98 -18.66 10.23 0.20
N GLY A 99 -17.87 11.26 0.49
CA GLY A 99 -17.49 12.32 -0.44
C GLY A 99 -16.47 11.89 -1.51
N SER A 100 -15.79 10.77 -1.30
CA SER A 100 -14.87 10.19 -2.30
C SER A 100 -15.61 9.70 -3.56
N GLY A 101 -16.92 9.47 -3.47
CA GLY A 101 -17.71 8.87 -4.56
C GLY A 101 -17.40 7.39 -4.80
N LEU A 102 -16.57 6.77 -3.96
CA LEU A 102 -16.32 5.33 -3.96
C LEU A 102 -17.26 4.64 -2.97
N GLU A 103 -17.85 3.52 -3.39
CA GLU A 103 -18.50 2.62 -2.45
C GLU A 103 -17.46 2.03 -1.48
N ILE A 104 -17.86 1.77 -0.23
CA ILE A 104 -16.96 1.26 0.82
C ILE A 104 -16.28 -0.05 0.39
N ASP A 105 -17.02 -0.95 -0.25
CA ASP A 105 -16.47 -2.20 -0.79
C ASP A 105 -15.42 -1.94 -1.88
N ARG A 106 -15.63 -0.94 -2.74
CA ARG A 106 -14.67 -0.56 -3.78
C ARG A 106 -13.43 0.09 -3.18
N PHE A 107 -13.60 0.98 -2.20
CA PHE A 107 -12.49 1.58 -1.46
C PHE A 107 -11.62 0.51 -0.78
N ASN A 108 -12.24 -0.47 -0.11
CA ASN A 108 -11.54 -1.58 0.53
C ASN A 108 -10.84 -2.50 -0.48
N ALA A 109 -11.45 -2.74 -1.64
CA ALA A 109 -10.82 -3.52 -2.72
C ALA A 109 -9.59 -2.80 -3.29
N ILE A 110 -9.68 -1.49 -3.54
CA ILE A 110 -8.56 -0.67 -4.00
C ILE A 110 -7.45 -0.66 -2.94
N SER A 111 -7.79 -0.46 -1.67
CA SER A 111 -6.82 -0.48 -0.57
C SER A 111 -6.01 -1.78 -0.52
N GLN A 112 -6.68 -2.93 -0.67
CA GLN A 112 -6.03 -4.24 -0.73
C GLN A 112 -5.14 -4.38 -1.98
N ALA A 113 -5.66 -4.02 -3.15
CA ALA A 113 -4.91 -4.12 -4.41
C ALA A 113 -3.65 -3.24 -4.39
N VAL A 114 -3.79 -1.99 -3.94
CA VAL A 114 -2.67 -1.05 -3.76
C VAL A 114 -1.67 -1.61 -2.75
N SER A 115 -2.10 -2.23 -1.66
CA SER A 115 -1.17 -2.79 -0.66
C SER A 115 -0.29 -3.93 -1.21
N THR A 116 -0.73 -4.63 -2.26
CA THR A 116 -0.01 -5.78 -2.83
C THR A 116 0.69 -5.50 -4.16
N ASP A 117 0.35 -4.41 -4.85
CA ASP A 117 0.88 -4.10 -6.19
C ASP A 117 1.69 -2.79 -6.16
N PRO A 118 3.03 -2.85 -6.36
CA PRO A 118 3.89 -1.67 -6.33
C PRO A 118 3.60 -0.68 -7.47
N VAL A 119 3.10 -1.13 -8.61
CA VAL A 119 2.69 -0.25 -9.71
C VAL A 119 1.41 0.49 -9.34
N LEU A 120 0.44 -0.17 -8.73
CA LEU A 120 -0.76 0.52 -8.21
C LEU A 120 -0.40 1.53 -7.12
N GLN A 121 0.56 1.25 -6.24
CA GLN A 121 1.07 2.21 -5.26
C GLN A 121 1.64 3.46 -5.95
N ALA A 122 2.45 3.27 -6.98
CA ALA A 122 3.03 4.38 -7.72
C ALA A 122 1.96 5.18 -8.50
N ARG A 123 0.93 4.51 -9.05
CA ARG A 123 -0.21 5.20 -9.68
C ARG A 123 -0.99 6.05 -8.68
N VAL A 124 -1.22 5.54 -7.47
CA VAL A 124 -1.83 6.32 -6.36
C VAL A 124 -0.95 7.51 -6.00
N ALA A 125 0.37 7.34 -5.94
CA ALA A 125 1.29 8.44 -5.65
C ALA A 125 1.21 9.55 -6.72
N VAL A 126 1.11 9.19 -8.01
CA VAL A 126 0.88 10.16 -9.10
C VAL A 126 -0.45 10.87 -8.89
N ALA A 127 -1.54 10.13 -8.65
CA ALA A 127 -2.87 10.68 -8.46
C ALA A 127 -2.99 11.57 -7.20
N ALA A 128 -2.18 11.31 -6.18
CA ALA A 128 -2.14 12.09 -4.94
C ALA A 128 -1.39 13.43 -5.08
N THR A 129 -0.63 13.62 -6.17
CA THR A 129 0.17 14.83 -6.38
C THR A 129 -0.57 15.81 -7.29
N PRO A 130 -0.61 17.11 -6.95
CA PRO A 130 -1.13 18.13 -7.85
C PRO A 130 -0.37 18.12 -9.18
N PRO A 131 -1.04 18.35 -10.33
CA PRO A 131 -0.37 18.36 -11.62
C PRO A 131 0.71 19.45 -11.67
N SER A 132 1.78 19.18 -12.43
CA SER A 132 2.87 20.12 -12.63
C SER A 132 2.37 21.46 -13.17
N PRO A 133 2.95 22.60 -12.74
CA PRO A 133 2.50 23.92 -13.20
C PRO A 133 2.59 24.06 -14.72
N GLU A 134 1.56 24.64 -15.35
CA GLU A 134 1.56 24.88 -16.79
C GLU A 134 2.76 25.72 -17.23
N GLY A 135 3.39 25.35 -18.35
CA GLY A 135 4.60 26.00 -18.87
C GLY A 135 5.89 25.65 -18.11
N SER A 136 5.83 24.83 -17.06
CA SER A 136 7.04 24.27 -16.45
C SER A 136 7.65 23.18 -17.34
N VAL A 137 8.96 22.94 -17.16
CA VAL A 137 9.64 21.79 -17.77
C VAL A 137 8.94 20.49 -17.37
N ALA A 138 8.55 20.35 -16.09
CA ALA A 138 7.86 19.17 -15.59
C ALA A 138 6.53 18.89 -16.30
N ALA A 139 5.73 19.93 -16.57
CA ALA A 139 4.47 19.78 -17.33
C ALA A 139 4.69 19.37 -18.80
N SER A 140 5.87 19.68 -19.37
CA SER A 140 6.22 19.26 -20.74
C SER A 140 6.67 17.80 -20.85
N VAL A 141 7.05 17.16 -19.73
CA VAL A 141 7.57 15.79 -19.74
C VAL A 141 6.44 14.81 -20.04
N THR A 142 6.63 14.00 -21.08
CA THR A 142 5.72 12.90 -21.45
C THR A 142 5.97 11.66 -20.60
N ASP A 143 5.01 10.73 -20.54
CA ASP A 143 5.21 9.46 -19.81
C ASP A 143 6.31 8.61 -20.45
N ALA A 144 6.48 8.73 -21.77
CA ALA A 144 7.59 8.11 -22.48
C ALA A 144 8.93 8.67 -21.97
N GLU A 145 9.11 9.99 -21.90
CA GLU A 145 10.33 10.61 -21.38
C GLU A 145 10.56 10.28 -19.89
N ALA A 146 9.50 10.20 -19.07
CA ALA A 146 9.62 9.77 -17.68
C ALA A 146 10.14 8.32 -17.57
N GLY A 147 9.70 7.43 -18.46
CA GLY A 147 10.20 6.06 -18.55
C GLY A 147 11.63 5.96 -19.08
N GLN A 148 11.97 6.72 -20.11
CA GLN A 148 13.35 6.80 -20.61
C GLN A 148 14.29 7.36 -19.54
N PHE A 149 13.84 8.35 -18.77
CA PHE A 149 14.59 8.91 -17.65
C PHE A 149 14.82 7.87 -16.55
N ALA A 150 13.78 7.14 -16.15
CA ALA A 150 13.92 6.05 -15.17
C ALA A 150 14.89 4.97 -15.67
N ALA A 151 14.81 4.59 -16.95
CA ALA A 151 15.73 3.63 -17.56
C ALA A 151 17.18 4.15 -17.58
N ALA A 152 17.38 5.42 -17.94
CA ALA A 152 18.70 6.07 -17.91
C ALA A 152 19.31 6.05 -16.49
N MET A 153 18.51 6.36 -15.47
CA MET A 153 18.95 6.31 -14.07
C MET A 153 19.44 4.92 -13.68
N THR A 154 18.70 3.85 -14.05
CA THR A 154 19.12 2.47 -13.81
C THR A 154 20.37 2.10 -14.61
N ALA A 155 20.51 2.56 -15.84
CA ALA A 155 21.68 2.30 -16.68
C ALA A 155 22.96 3.01 -16.17
N VAL A 156 22.81 4.20 -15.59
CA VAL A 156 23.93 4.99 -15.05
C VAL A 156 24.37 4.53 -13.65
N GLN A 157 23.48 3.93 -12.85
CA GLN A 157 23.79 3.42 -11.50
C GLN A 157 25.06 2.57 -11.38
N PRO A 158 25.31 1.53 -12.20
CA PRO A 158 26.53 0.72 -12.08
C PRO A 158 27.80 1.53 -12.37
N ILE A 159 27.75 2.51 -13.28
CA ILE A 159 28.87 3.41 -13.57
C ILE A 159 29.13 4.30 -12.36
N ALA A 160 28.08 4.87 -11.77
CA ALA A 160 28.22 5.67 -10.55
C ALA A 160 28.77 4.87 -9.36
N GLN A 161 28.42 3.59 -9.25
CA GLN A 161 28.94 2.69 -8.22
C GLN A 161 30.43 2.36 -8.43
N SER A 162 30.88 2.19 -9.68
CA SER A 162 32.30 1.94 -9.98
C SER A 162 33.19 3.12 -9.64
N LEU A 163 32.65 4.34 -9.63
CA LEU A 163 33.38 5.56 -9.25
C LEU A 163 33.80 5.57 -7.78
N ASN A 164 33.09 4.88 -6.88
CA ASN A 164 33.38 4.84 -5.44
C ASN A 164 33.61 6.24 -4.81
N GLY A 165 32.92 7.28 -5.30
CA GLY A 165 33.09 8.67 -4.86
C GLY A 165 34.21 9.46 -5.53
N ALA A 166 34.95 8.87 -6.47
CA ALA A 166 35.88 9.57 -7.34
C ALA A 166 35.16 10.37 -8.43
N ALA A 167 35.81 11.41 -8.95
CA ALA A 167 35.32 12.13 -10.11
C ALA A 167 35.35 11.22 -11.36
N PRO A 168 34.31 11.24 -12.22
CA PRO A 168 34.27 10.42 -13.43
C PRO A 168 35.35 10.82 -14.42
N THR A 169 36.06 9.82 -14.94
CA THR A 169 37.04 10.00 -16.03
C THR A 169 36.34 10.33 -17.34
N ALA A 170 37.08 10.82 -18.34
CA ALA A 170 36.51 11.14 -19.67
C ALA A 170 35.84 9.93 -20.33
N GLU A 171 36.43 8.73 -20.20
CA GLU A 171 35.83 7.48 -20.68
C GLU A 171 34.51 7.18 -19.96
N GLN A 172 34.48 7.29 -18.63
CA GLN A 172 33.25 7.06 -17.86
C GLN A 172 32.18 8.12 -18.13
N GLN A 173 32.57 9.37 -18.41
CA GLN A 173 31.64 10.41 -18.85
C GLN A 173 31.02 10.06 -20.21
N ALA A 174 31.81 9.52 -21.15
CA ALA A 174 31.30 9.04 -22.43
C ALA A 174 30.38 7.82 -22.25
N GLU A 175 30.68 6.91 -21.32
CA GLU A 175 29.81 5.77 -21.00
C GLU A 175 28.48 6.22 -20.38
N MET A 176 28.48 7.18 -19.46
CA MET A 176 27.25 7.74 -18.90
C MET A 176 26.41 8.43 -19.98
N ALA A 177 27.03 9.21 -20.86
CA ALA A 177 26.34 9.84 -21.99
C ALA A 177 25.71 8.79 -22.93
N ALA A 178 26.47 7.75 -23.29
CA ALA A 178 25.97 6.65 -24.12
C ALA A 178 24.84 5.86 -23.45
N ALA A 179 24.88 5.68 -22.12
CA ALA A 179 23.82 5.04 -21.35
C ALA A 179 22.52 5.87 -21.38
N ILE A 180 22.64 7.20 -21.24
CA ILE A 180 21.52 8.13 -21.35
C ILE A 180 20.95 8.13 -22.77
N GLU A 181 21.79 8.24 -23.80
CA GLU A 181 21.35 8.19 -25.20
C GLU A 181 20.71 6.84 -25.56
N GLY A 182 21.22 5.74 -25.00
CA GLY A 182 20.67 4.40 -25.15
C GLY A 182 19.25 4.25 -24.57
N SER A 183 18.86 5.12 -23.63
CA SER A 183 17.47 5.19 -23.13
C SER A 183 16.51 5.91 -24.07
N GLY A 184 17.02 6.60 -25.10
CA GLY A 184 16.22 7.42 -26.02
C GLY A 184 16.14 8.91 -25.64
N LEU A 185 16.77 9.32 -24.54
CA LEU A 185 16.91 10.72 -24.15
C LEU A 185 18.22 11.32 -24.64
N THR A 186 18.21 12.60 -25.01
CA THR A 186 19.46 13.35 -25.17
C THR A 186 20.02 13.72 -23.78
N LEU A 187 21.34 13.92 -23.70
CA LEU A 187 21.99 14.35 -22.46
C LEU A 187 21.44 15.70 -21.95
N ASP A 188 21.18 16.63 -22.87
CA ASP A 188 20.54 17.92 -22.55
C ASP A 188 19.17 17.71 -21.92
N ARG A 189 18.32 16.89 -22.54
CA ARG A 189 16.98 16.61 -22.06
C ARG A 189 16.98 15.89 -20.70
N PHE A 190 17.90 14.95 -20.51
CA PHE A 190 18.10 14.29 -19.23
C PHE A 190 18.46 15.30 -18.12
N ASN A 191 19.34 16.27 -18.40
CA ASN A 191 19.71 17.30 -17.43
C ASN A 191 18.54 18.25 -17.11
N GLU A 192 17.74 18.62 -18.11
CA GLU A 192 16.52 19.42 -17.90
C GLU A 192 15.53 18.71 -16.97
N ILE A 193 15.24 17.43 -17.26
CA ILE A 193 14.32 16.61 -16.46
C ILE A 193 14.89 16.44 -15.04
N SER A 194 16.19 16.16 -14.90
CA SER A 194 16.86 16.05 -13.59
C SER A 194 16.70 17.32 -12.74
N GLY A 195 16.84 18.50 -13.36
CA GLY A 195 16.66 19.78 -12.67
C GLY A 195 15.21 20.05 -12.27
N ALA A 196 14.24 19.59 -13.07
CA ALA A 196 12.82 19.73 -12.80
C ALA A 196 12.34 18.76 -11.70
N ILE A 197 12.85 17.52 -11.68
CA ILE A 197 12.48 16.49 -10.69
C ILE A 197 12.67 17.00 -9.27
N GLY A 198 13.76 17.72 -8.97
CA GLY A 198 14.01 18.22 -7.61
C GLY A 198 12.99 19.26 -7.11
N GLN A 199 12.16 19.81 -7.99
CA GLN A 199 11.24 20.91 -7.71
C GLN A 199 9.77 20.54 -7.93
N ASP A 200 9.50 19.41 -8.59
CA ASP A 200 8.15 19.00 -8.99
C ASP A 200 7.82 17.59 -8.49
N GLN A 201 6.93 17.55 -7.49
CA GLN A 201 6.50 16.30 -6.84
C GLN A 201 5.73 15.38 -7.80
N HIS A 202 5.01 15.95 -8.77
CA HIS A 202 4.22 15.16 -9.72
C HIS A 202 5.11 14.45 -10.74
N LEU A 203 6.13 15.15 -11.24
CA LEU A 203 7.16 14.55 -12.08
C LEU A 203 7.93 13.46 -11.33
N GLN A 204 8.30 13.68 -10.06
CA GLN A 204 8.89 12.64 -9.21
C GLN A 204 8.01 11.39 -9.15
N ALA A 205 6.71 11.57 -8.89
CA ALA A 205 5.76 10.46 -8.82
C ALA A 205 5.64 9.72 -10.15
N ARG A 206 5.60 10.43 -11.28
CA ARG A 206 5.52 9.83 -12.63
C ARG A 206 6.77 9.04 -12.99
N VAL A 207 7.95 9.55 -12.66
CA VAL A 207 9.22 8.80 -12.83
C VAL A 207 9.24 7.57 -11.93
N GLY A 208 8.77 7.68 -10.68
CA GLY A 208 8.62 6.54 -9.77
C GLY A 208 7.67 5.47 -10.31
N LEU A 209 6.54 5.88 -10.91
CA LEU A 209 5.63 4.98 -11.59
C LEU A 209 6.30 4.27 -12.77
N ALA A 210 7.01 5.00 -13.62
CA ALA A 210 7.70 4.41 -14.75
C ALA A 210 8.80 3.42 -14.29
N ALA A 211 9.52 3.74 -13.21
CA ALA A 211 10.49 2.84 -12.60
C ALA A 211 9.83 1.56 -12.05
N ALA A 212 8.69 1.67 -11.35
CA ALA A 212 7.93 0.52 -10.85
C ALA A 212 7.45 -0.38 -12.00
N GLN A 213 6.97 0.21 -13.09
CA GLN A 213 6.53 -0.53 -14.29
C GLN A 213 7.69 -1.26 -14.97
N SER A 214 8.88 -0.67 -14.99
CA SER A 214 10.08 -1.31 -15.56
C SER A 214 10.66 -2.45 -14.71
N SER A 215 10.21 -2.56 -13.45
CA SER A 215 10.69 -3.56 -12.49
C SER A 215 9.77 -4.78 -12.35
N GLN A 216 8.64 -4.79 -13.08
CA GLN A 216 7.74 -5.95 -13.20
C GLN A 216 8.20 -6.89 -14.31
#